data_AF-A0AAW1EK29-F1
#
_entry.id   AF-A0AAW1EK29-F1
#
_cell.length_a   1.000
_cell.length_b   1.000
_cell.length_c   1.000
_cell.angle_alpha   90.00
_cell.angle_beta   90.00
_cell.angle_gamma   90.00
#
_symmetry.space_group_name_H-M   'P 1'
#
loop_
_entity.id
_entity.type
_entity.pdbx_description
1 polymer ?
#
loop_
_entity_poly.entity_id
_entity_poly.type
_entity_poly.pdbx_seq_one_letter_code
_entity_poly.pdbx_strand_id
1 'polypeptide(L)'
;MNVVQIAQKFTELHETLVAPRVLELAGEVLDTGDPIIRPLWWIANDDEAAYKIDSQFLIGDNLMVAPVLEPGKQERDIYLPAGRWRSYKGEHFDKGPMYLTDYPVDLDEIAFMGSWVH
;
A
#
# COMPACT_ATOMS: atom_id res chain seq x y z
N MET A 1 -17.00 11.41 -12.41
CA MET A 1 -17.31 11.59 -10.98
C MET A 1 -16.99 13.02 -10.58
N ASN A 2 -17.77 13.67 -9.70
CA ASN A 2 -17.39 14.98 -9.16
C ASN A 2 -16.52 14.83 -7.90
N VAL A 3 -15.90 15.93 -7.42
CA VAL A 3 -14.99 15.90 -6.25
C VAL A 3 -15.67 15.36 -4.98
N VAL A 4 -16.96 15.67 -4.78
CA VAL A 4 -17.72 15.20 -3.60
C VAL A 4 -17.85 13.68 -3.61
N GLN A 5 -18.16 13.09 -4.77
CA GLN A 5 -18.29 11.65 -4.93
C GLN A 5 -16.95 10.92 -4.74
N ILE A 6 -15.85 11.51 -5.22
CA ILE A 6 -14.50 10.95 -5.00
C ILE A 6 -14.16 10.97 -3.50
N ALA A 7 -14.43 12.08 -2.82
CA ALA A 7 -14.22 12.18 -1.38
C ALA A 7 -15.04 11.15 -0.59
N GLN A 8 -16.32 10.96 -0.96
CA GLN A 8 -17.18 9.93 -0.36
C GLN A 8 -16.61 8.53 -0.55
N LYS A 9 -16.18 8.19 -1.77
CA LYS A 9 -15.55 6.90 -2.08
C LYS A 9 -14.31 6.64 -1.21
N PHE A 10 -13.46 7.66 -1.01
CA PHE A 10 -12.27 7.50 -0.15
C PHE A 10 -12.60 7.48 1.35
N THR A 11 -13.65 8.16 1.80
CA THR A 11 -14.17 8.01 3.16
C THR A 11 -14.64 6.58 3.40
N GLU A 12 -15.43 6.02 2.49
CA GLU A 12 -15.89 4.63 2.57
C GLU A 12 -14.71 3.64 2.55
N LEU A 13 -13.72 3.86 1.68
CA LEU A 13 -12.49 3.04 1.66
C LEU A 13 -11.74 3.11 2.98
N HIS A 14 -11.58 4.31 3.56
CA HIS A 14 -10.93 4.47 4.85
C HIS A 14 -11.70 3.76 5.97
N GLU A 15 -13.02 3.92 6.03
CA GLU A 15 -13.87 3.29 7.04
C GLU A 15 -13.87 1.75 6.95
N THR A 16 -13.84 1.21 5.73
CA THR A 16 -13.98 -0.24 5.50
C THR A 16 -12.64 -0.98 5.51
N LEU A 17 -11.55 -0.36 5.06
CA LEU A 17 -10.24 -1.01 4.91
C LEU A 17 -9.21 -0.52 5.94
N VAL A 18 -9.07 0.80 6.08
CA VAL A 18 -7.95 1.39 6.84
C VAL A 18 -8.26 1.43 8.34
N ALA A 19 -9.39 1.99 8.74
CA ALA A 19 -9.76 2.18 10.14
C ALA A 19 -9.79 0.86 10.93
N PRO A 20 -10.37 -0.25 10.44
CA PRO A 20 -10.36 -1.52 11.16
C PRO A 20 -8.94 -2.05 11.36
N ARG A 21 -8.08 -1.94 10.33
CA ARG A 21 -6.70 -2.40 10.40
C ARG A 21 -5.86 -1.56 11.37
N VAL A 22 -6.06 -0.24 11.39
CA VAL A 22 -5.39 0.66 12.35
C VAL A 22 -5.80 0.33 13.78
N LEU A 23 -7.08 0.03 14.03
CA LEU A 23 -7.56 -0.35 15.37
C LEU A 23 -6.98 -1.68 15.84
N GLU A 24 -6.90 -2.67 14.94
CA GLU A 24 -6.26 -3.96 15.22
C GLU A 24 -4.78 -3.76 15.59
N LEU A 25 -4.03 -3.05 14.74
CA LEU A 25 -2.61 -2.78 14.94
C LEU A 25 -2.35 -1.92 16.18
N ALA A 26 -3.25 -1.00 16.54
CA ALA A 26 -3.14 -0.21 17.76
C ALA A 26 -3.16 -1.09 19.02
N GLY A 27 -3.87 -2.22 18.99
CA GLY A 27 -3.79 -3.22 20.04
C GLY A 27 -2.40 -3.87 20.13
N GLU A 28 -1.85 -4.27 18.98
CA GLU A 28 -0.52 -4.90 18.88
C GLU A 28 0.63 -3.96 19.30
N VAL A 29 0.51 -2.66 19.04
CA VAL A 29 1.51 -1.64 19.39
C VAL A 29 1.75 -1.59 20.90
N LEU A 30 0.72 -1.84 21.73
CA LEU A 30 0.85 -1.83 23.19
C LEU A 30 1.79 -2.93 23.70
N ASP A 31 1.90 -4.03 22.96
CA ASP A 31 2.72 -5.18 23.32
C ASP A 31 4.11 -5.15 22.66
N THR A 32 4.18 -4.70 21.40
CA THR A 32 5.39 -4.79 20.56
C THR A 32 6.17 -3.48 20.47
N GLY A 33 5.48 -2.34 20.55
CA GLY A 33 6.04 -1.03 20.21
C GLY A 33 6.22 -0.76 18.72
N ASP A 34 5.80 -1.68 17.84
CA ASP A 34 5.98 -1.52 16.39
C ASP A 34 5.08 -0.41 15.82
N PRO A 35 5.57 0.41 14.87
CA PRO A 35 4.76 1.47 14.28
C PRO A 35 3.65 0.89 13.39
N ILE A 36 2.50 1.55 13.32
CA ILE A 36 1.38 1.14 12.44
C ILE A 36 1.72 1.38 10.97
N ILE A 37 2.30 2.54 10.66
CA ILE A 37 2.77 2.89 9.32
C ILE A 37 4.25 2.55 9.23
N ARG A 38 4.60 1.67 8.30
CA ARG A 38 5.96 1.12 8.17
C ARG A 38 6.53 1.43 6.78
N PRO A 39 7.83 1.71 6.65
CA PRO A 39 8.49 1.77 5.35
C PRO A 39 8.66 0.38 4.75
N LEU A 40 8.88 0.27 3.43
CA LEU A 40 8.99 -1.04 2.76
C LEU A 40 10.15 -1.90 3.26
N TRP A 41 11.28 -1.27 3.60
CA TRP A 41 12.44 -1.99 4.14
C TRP A 41 12.14 -2.70 5.47
N TRP A 42 11.00 -2.42 6.12
CA TRP A 42 10.57 -3.13 7.33
C TRP A 42 10.37 -4.63 7.09
N ILE A 43 9.77 -5.00 5.96
CA ILE A 43 9.56 -6.40 5.54
C ILE A 43 10.65 -6.90 4.57
N ALA A 44 11.52 -6.00 4.11
CA ALA A 44 12.54 -6.23 3.09
C ALA A 44 13.88 -5.63 3.55
N ASN A 45 14.35 -6.06 4.71
CA ASN A 45 15.55 -5.54 5.37
C ASN A 45 16.86 -5.79 4.60
N ASP A 46 16.94 -6.86 3.83
CA ASP A 46 18.13 -7.19 3.03
C ASP A 46 18.06 -6.63 1.60
N ASP A 47 17.05 -5.81 1.29
CA ASP A 47 16.77 -5.28 -0.03
C ASP A 47 17.18 -3.81 -0.18
N GLU A 48 18.30 -3.57 -0.88
CA GLU A 48 18.80 -2.22 -1.14
C GLU A 48 17.85 -1.32 -1.91
N ALA A 49 16.96 -1.90 -2.74
CA ALA A 49 15.98 -1.12 -3.46
C ALA A 49 14.89 -0.60 -2.50
N ALA A 50 14.46 -1.43 -1.55
CA ALA A 50 13.44 -1.06 -0.56
C ALA A 50 13.86 0.13 0.31
N TYR A 51 15.16 0.30 0.58
CA TYR A 51 15.68 1.49 1.29
C TYR A 51 15.52 2.80 0.53
N LYS A 52 15.39 2.74 -0.80
CA LYS A 52 15.26 3.92 -1.67
C LYS A 52 13.81 4.28 -1.96
N ILE A 53 12.85 3.45 -1.55
CA ILE A 53 11.43 3.72 -1.77
C ILE A 53 10.89 4.61 -0.66
N ASP A 54 10.58 5.86 -1.00
CA ASP A 54 10.03 6.89 -0.10
C ASP A 54 8.56 7.23 -0.41
N SER A 55 8.03 6.76 -1.54
CA SER A 55 6.68 7.04 -2.03
C SER A 55 5.70 5.87 -1.84
N GLN A 56 6.10 4.83 -1.11
CA GLN A 56 5.28 3.69 -0.73
C GLN A 56 5.47 3.40 0.76
N PHE A 57 4.42 2.89 1.39
CA PHE A 57 4.45 2.51 2.80
C PHE A 57 3.53 1.32 3.05
N LEU A 58 3.66 0.72 4.22
CA LEU A 58 2.83 -0.38 4.70
C LEU A 58 1.95 0.09 5.87
N ILE A 59 0.77 -0.49 5.98
CA ILE A 59 -0.07 -0.45 7.17
C ILE A 59 0.01 -1.85 7.80
N GLY A 60 0.74 -1.97 8.92
CA GLY A 60 1.22 -3.26 9.43
C GLY A 60 2.21 -3.89 8.43
N ASP A 61 2.24 -5.22 8.34
CA ASP A 61 3.17 -5.92 7.44
C ASP A 61 2.55 -6.33 6.09
N ASN A 62 1.22 -6.23 5.95
CA ASN A 62 0.50 -6.93 4.89
C ASN A 62 -0.30 -6.02 3.95
N LEU A 63 -0.41 -4.72 4.22
CA LEU A 63 -1.11 -3.79 3.34
C LEU A 63 -0.15 -2.71 2.87
N MET A 64 0.36 -2.84 1.65
CA MET A 64 1.20 -1.83 1.02
C MET A 64 0.35 -0.81 0.28
N VAL A 65 0.66 0.48 0.44
CA VAL A 65 -0.01 1.60 -0.21
C VAL A 65 1.00 2.38 -1.04
N ALA A 66 0.58 2.74 -2.26
CA ALA A 66 1.39 3.43 -3.26
C ALA A 66 0.54 4.59 -3.85
N PRO A 67 0.41 5.74 -3.17
CA PRO A 67 -0.42 6.85 -3.65
C PRO A 67 0.17 7.54 -4.89
N VAL A 68 -0.65 8.01 -5.84
CA VAL A 68 -0.14 8.89 -6.91
C VAL A 68 0.15 10.27 -6.31
N LEU A 69 1.40 10.72 -6.40
CA LEU A 69 1.85 11.99 -5.78
C LEU A 69 2.04 13.13 -6.80
N GLU A 70 2.11 12.80 -8.09
CA GLU A 70 2.34 13.75 -9.16
C GLU A 70 1.03 14.36 -9.69
N PRO A 71 0.91 15.70 -9.75
CA PRO A 71 -0.28 16.36 -10.27
C PRO A 71 -0.63 15.94 -11.71
N GLY A 72 -1.87 15.50 -11.92
CA GLY A 72 -2.39 15.14 -13.24
C GLY A 72 -1.99 13.75 -13.75
N LYS A 73 -1.17 13.00 -12.99
CA LYS A 73 -0.86 11.61 -13.30
C LYS A 73 -2.01 10.68 -12.88
N GLN A 74 -2.22 9.63 -13.66
CA GLN A 74 -3.15 8.53 -13.39
C GLN A 74 -2.46 7.17 -13.56
N GLU A 75 -1.15 7.17 -13.31
CA GLU A 75 -0.28 6.02 -13.36
C GLU A 75 0.89 6.30 -12.41
N ARG A 76 1.53 5.25 -11.91
CA ARG A 76 2.79 5.38 -11.16
C ARG A 76 3.60 4.09 -11.21
N ASP A 77 4.90 4.21 -10.93
CA ASP A 77 5.72 3.04 -10.66
C ASP A 77 5.48 2.53 -9.23
N ILE A 78 5.43 1.21 -9.10
CA ILE A 78 5.23 0.50 -7.83
C ILE A 78 6.28 -0.59 -7.69
N TYR A 79 7.08 -0.51 -6.63
CA TYR A 79 7.98 -1.56 -6.22
C TYR A 79 7.25 -2.59 -5.36
N LEU A 80 7.32 -3.87 -5.75
CA LEU A 80 6.87 -4.99 -4.94
C LEU A 80 8.10 -5.69 -4.38
N PRO A 81 8.31 -5.72 -3.05
CA PRO A 81 9.41 -6.50 -2.47
C PRO A 81 9.13 -8.00 -2.58
N ALA A 82 10.09 -8.82 -2.15
CA ALA A 82 9.94 -10.27 -2.11
C ALA A 82 8.65 -10.67 -1.37
N GLY A 83 7.93 -11.66 -1.92
CA GLY A 83 6.65 -12.11 -1.39
C GLY A 83 5.60 -12.32 -2.48
N ARG A 84 4.35 -12.50 -2.04
CA ARG A 84 3.17 -12.59 -2.92
C ARG A 84 2.24 -11.42 -2.65
N TRP A 85 1.82 -10.76 -3.72
CA TRP A 85 1.04 -9.54 -3.65
C TRP A 85 -0.23 -9.65 -4.48
N ARG A 86 -1.30 -9.01 -4.02
CA ARG A 86 -2.57 -8.90 -4.73
C ARG A 86 -2.98 -7.46 -4.77
N SER A 87 -3.22 -6.95 -5.98
CA SER A 87 -3.68 -5.57 -6.14
C SER A 87 -5.12 -5.42 -5.71
N TYR A 88 -5.49 -4.19 -5.39
CA TYR A 88 -6.89 -3.78 -5.23
C TYR A 88 -7.74 -4.04 -6.49
N LYS A 89 -7.12 -4.17 -7.67
CA LYS A 89 -7.77 -4.56 -8.94
C LYS A 89 -7.95 -6.07 -9.09
N GLY A 90 -7.48 -6.87 -8.13
CA GLY A 90 -7.60 -8.32 -8.12
C GLY A 90 -6.50 -9.06 -8.89
N GLU A 91 -5.45 -8.36 -9.34
CA GLU A 91 -4.30 -8.98 -9.99
C GLU A 91 -3.45 -9.71 -8.95
N HIS A 92 -2.79 -10.79 -9.37
CA HIS A 92 -1.94 -11.60 -8.52
C HIS A 92 -0.48 -11.55 -9.01
N PHE A 93 0.43 -11.28 -8.08
CA PHE A 93 1.87 -11.27 -8.30
C PHE A 93 2.49 -12.32 -7.38
N ASP A 94 2.80 -13.49 -7.94
CA ASP A 94 3.24 -14.66 -7.16
C ASP A 94 4.71 -14.63 -6.74
N LYS A 95 5.46 -13.60 -7.17
CA LYS A 95 6.87 -13.39 -6.82
C LYS A 95 7.25 -11.92 -6.90
N GLY A 96 8.13 -11.52 -5.99
CA GLY A 96 8.97 -10.32 -6.06
C GLY A 96 10.43 -10.69 -5.77
N PRO A 97 11.37 -9.72 -5.74
CA PRO A 97 11.13 -8.31 -5.97
C PRO A 97 10.86 -7.99 -7.44
N MET A 98 10.01 -7.00 -7.71
CA MET A 98 9.73 -6.52 -9.07
C MET A 98 9.23 -5.07 -9.08
N TYR A 99 9.35 -4.42 -10.24
CA TYR A 99 8.72 -3.12 -10.50
C TYR A 99 7.53 -3.30 -11.44
N LEU A 100 6.39 -2.72 -11.05
CA LEU A 100 5.29 -2.42 -11.95
C LEU A 100 5.52 -1.02 -12.48
N THR A 101 5.75 -0.89 -13.79
CA THR A 101 5.98 0.41 -14.45
C THR A 101 4.68 0.95 -15.01
N ASP A 102 4.45 2.26 -14.89
CA ASP A 102 3.25 2.92 -15.42
C ASP A 102 1.94 2.22 -14.98
N TYR A 103 1.89 1.76 -13.72
CA TYR A 103 0.74 1.04 -13.20
C TYR A 103 -0.48 1.98 -13.13
N PRO A 104 -1.59 1.69 -13.82
CA PRO A 104 -2.71 2.64 -13.97
C PRO A 104 -3.48 2.78 -12.66
N VAL A 105 -3.75 4.02 -12.26
CA VAL A 105 -4.50 4.40 -11.07
C VAL A 105 -5.39 5.59 -11.42
N ASP A 106 -6.69 5.36 -11.52
CA ASP A 106 -7.62 6.44 -11.86
C ASP A 106 -7.71 7.46 -10.72
N LEU A 107 -8.18 8.67 -11.03
CA LEU A 107 -8.29 9.77 -10.04
C LEU A 107 -9.12 9.41 -8.80
N ASP A 108 -10.06 8.48 -8.94
CA ASP A 108 -10.91 7.99 -7.86
C ASP A 108 -10.42 6.66 -7.25
N GLU A 109 -9.18 6.27 -7.50
CA GLU A 109 -8.54 5.07 -6.97
C GLU A 109 -7.30 5.41 -6.14
N ILE A 110 -6.91 4.47 -5.27
CA ILE A 110 -5.63 4.48 -4.57
C ILE A 110 -4.99 3.12 -4.80
N ALA A 111 -3.74 3.09 -5.26
CA ALA A 111 -3.04 1.83 -5.39
C ALA A 111 -2.65 1.27 -4.03
N PHE A 112 -3.15 0.07 -3.73
CA PHE A 112 -2.71 -0.73 -2.61
C PHE A 112 -2.62 -2.21 -2.98
N MET A 113 -1.76 -2.92 -2.26
CA MET A 113 -1.45 -4.33 -2.46
C MET A 113 -1.54 -5.06 -1.12
N GLY A 114 -2.31 -6.15 -1.07
CA GLY A 114 -2.32 -7.06 0.07
C GLY A 114 -1.26 -8.15 -0.10
N SER A 115 -0.52 -8.46 0.96
CA SER A 115 0.38 -9.63 1.02
C SER A 115 -0.19 -10.69 1.96
N TRP A 116 0.03 -11.96 1.62
CA TRP A 116 -0.37 -13.13 2.44
C TRP A 116 0.79 -14.10 2.68
N VAL A 117 2.01 -13.77 2.24
CA VAL A 117 3.22 -14.57 2.47
C VAL A 117 4.42 -13.62 2.55
N HIS A 118 5.11 -13.63 3.69
CA HIS A 118 6.47 -13.13 3.86
C HIS A 118 7.34 -14.28 4.38
#